data_AF-A0A1B8EJW6-F1
#
_entry.id   AF-A0A1B8EJW6-F1
#
_cell.length_a   1.000
_cell.length_b   1.000
_cell.length_c   1.000
_cell.angle_alpha   90.00
_cell.angle_beta   90.00
_cell.angle_gamma   90.00
#
_symmetry.space_group_name_H-M   'P 1'
#
loop_
_entity.id
_entity.type
_entity.pdbx_description
1 polymer ?
#
loop_
_entity_poly.entity_id
_entity_poly.type
_entity_poly.pdbx_seq_one_letter_code
_entity_poly.pdbx_strand_id
1 'polypeptide(L)'
;MAVCAALCLATATCTNIYFIQESNCNLHYGPNAFNNGIGNPLFQFYDVTCFTCPKTSTPTISSSTTLSTSSMSKISTSAPATTSTTVTAICNTVSGLASPAPTGAICGARGSSYALAGAGTLVSYGQGSPYAASLAACGAQCLATSCCTSIYFISGSYCNLHYGPNAFGINTGNPLFDFYDASCFTCGSLSCSTKTSYNMELTTVFTPPSQCTQGALTQMAYSIGSIWENAIIPVPASTITSCYPTQFADSVIASAVSSSILPPFAELVCPLKWETFYFNSTYIICCPTNFSPLLPNYNGKRPGLDAICTSRIFMDVLMDVTSYNATAFTTVVATSAPSNGAIVFANAFDGTALYPRATAATTTAT
;
A
#
# COMPACT_ATOMS: atom_id res chain seq x y z
N MET A 1 11.73 -20.89 21.17
CA MET A 1 10.65 -21.88 20.95
C MET A 1 9.69 -21.97 22.14
N ALA A 2 10.12 -22.29 23.37
CA ALA A 2 9.20 -22.44 24.52
C ALA A 2 8.33 -21.18 24.78
N VAL A 3 8.92 -19.99 24.68
CA VAL A 3 8.19 -18.71 24.80
C VAL A 3 7.16 -18.52 23.68
N CYS A 4 7.50 -18.89 22.44
CA CYS A 4 6.55 -18.86 21.31
C CYS A 4 5.36 -19.78 21.51
N ALA A 5 5.63 -21.01 21.94
CA ALA A 5 4.57 -22.00 22.19
C ALA A 5 3.63 -21.51 23.30
N ALA A 6 4.19 -20.93 24.37
CA ALA A 6 3.40 -20.34 25.45
C ALA A 6 2.54 -19.14 24.97
N LEU A 7 3.09 -18.26 24.14
CA LEU A 7 2.32 -17.15 23.54
C LEU A 7 1.21 -17.66 22.62
N CYS A 8 1.47 -18.69 21.81
CA CYS A 8 0.46 -19.28 20.93
C CYS A 8 -0.65 -19.94 21.73
N LEU A 9 -0.33 -20.71 22.77
CA LEU A 9 -1.32 -21.35 23.66
C LEU A 9 -2.14 -20.34 24.48
N ALA A 10 -1.58 -19.16 24.79
CA ALA A 10 -2.27 -18.08 25.47
C ALA A 10 -3.15 -17.23 24.51
N THR A 11 -2.97 -17.38 23.20
CA THR A 11 -3.71 -16.65 22.18
C THR A 11 -4.80 -17.56 21.62
N ALA A 12 -6.07 -17.32 21.99
CA ALA A 12 -7.20 -18.20 21.66
C ALA A 12 -7.40 -18.47 20.15
N THR A 13 -6.84 -17.63 19.30
CA THR A 13 -6.89 -17.74 17.83
C THR A 13 -5.60 -18.25 17.22
N CYS A 14 -4.55 -18.60 17.97
CA CYS A 14 -3.34 -19.14 17.35
C CYS A 14 -3.54 -20.61 16.97
N THR A 15 -3.39 -20.92 15.69
CA THR A 15 -3.48 -22.30 15.17
C THR A 15 -2.11 -22.90 14.84
N ASN A 16 -1.12 -22.06 14.53
CA ASN A 16 0.23 -22.51 14.17
C ASN A 16 1.29 -21.43 14.40
N ILE A 17 2.56 -21.86 14.45
CA ILE A 17 3.73 -21.03 14.69
C ILE A 17 4.75 -21.23 13.57
N TYR A 18 5.31 -20.12 13.06
CA TYR A 18 6.51 -20.12 12.23
C TYR A 18 7.66 -19.56 13.05
N PHE A 19 8.67 -20.40 13.27
CA PHE A 19 9.78 -20.11 14.17
C PHE A 19 11.11 -20.11 13.43
N ILE A 20 11.90 -19.07 13.64
CA ILE A 20 13.33 -19.05 13.30
C ILE A 20 14.08 -18.95 14.63
N GLN A 21 14.97 -19.90 14.87
CA GLN A 21 15.80 -19.89 16.06
C GLN A 21 16.58 -18.57 16.17
N GLU A 22 16.50 -17.93 17.35
CA GLU A 22 17.19 -16.66 17.69
C GLU A 22 16.78 -15.41 16.89
N SER A 23 15.82 -15.52 15.97
CA SER A 23 15.38 -14.37 15.17
C SER A 23 13.94 -13.99 15.48
N ASN A 24 12.97 -14.81 15.09
CA ASN A 24 11.58 -14.39 15.05
C ASN A 24 10.59 -15.50 15.36
N CYS A 25 9.43 -15.06 15.85
CA CYS A 25 8.33 -15.88 16.28
C CYS A 25 7.03 -15.33 15.70
N ASN A 26 6.50 -15.97 14.67
CA ASN A 26 5.25 -15.52 14.05
C ASN A 26 4.11 -16.46 14.46
N LEU A 27 3.11 -15.91 15.14
CA LEU A 27 1.87 -16.60 15.48
C LEU A 27 0.87 -16.39 14.35
N HIS A 28 0.20 -17.45 13.92
CA HIS A 28 -0.73 -17.39 12.80
C HIS A 28 -2.07 -18.01 13.16
N TYR A 29 -3.12 -17.46 12.54
CA TYR A 29 -4.50 -17.94 12.62
C TYR A 29 -5.00 -18.29 11.21
N GLY A 30 -5.56 -19.49 11.06
CA GLY A 30 -6.21 -19.93 9.83
C GLY A 30 -5.61 -21.21 9.24
N PRO A 31 -6.16 -21.68 8.10
CA PRO A 31 -5.74 -22.92 7.46
C PRO A 31 -4.26 -22.88 7.05
N ASN A 32 -3.60 -24.04 7.12
CA ASN A 32 -2.16 -24.17 6.90
C ASN A 32 -1.75 -23.65 5.51
N ALA A 33 -1.01 -22.54 5.47
CA ALA A 33 -0.44 -21.94 4.27
C ALA A 33 1.10 -22.08 4.23
N PHE A 34 1.62 -23.18 4.76
CA PHE A 34 3.06 -23.45 4.79
C PHE A 34 3.52 -24.19 3.52
N ASN A 35 4.41 -23.55 2.77
CA ASN A 35 5.14 -24.19 1.68
C ASN A 35 6.51 -24.65 2.19
N ASN A 36 6.65 -25.96 2.42
CA ASN A 36 7.89 -26.54 2.92
C ASN A 36 9.07 -26.25 1.96
N GLY A 37 10.17 -25.72 2.50
CA GLY A 37 11.38 -25.41 1.74
C GLY A 37 11.42 -24.05 1.04
N ILE A 38 10.43 -23.17 1.27
CA ILE A 38 10.40 -21.81 0.70
C ILE A 38 10.70 -20.76 1.79
N GLY A 39 11.66 -19.86 1.52
CA GLY A 39 12.05 -18.76 2.43
C GLY A 39 13.55 -18.78 2.77
N ASN A 40 14.16 -17.59 2.97
CA ASN A 40 15.52 -17.45 3.49
C ASN A 40 15.54 -16.39 4.61
N PRO A 41 15.79 -16.78 5.88
CA PRO A 41 16.07 -18.13 6.35
C PRO A 41 14.82 -19.04 6.32
N LEU A 42 15.03 -20.35 6.37
CA LEU A 42 13.95 -21.34 6.39
C LEU A 42 13.21 -21.27 7.74
N PHE A 43 11.89 -21.11 7.69
CA PHE A 43 11.03 -21.14 8.87
C PHE A 43 10.71 -22.59 9.27
N GLN A 44 10.77 -22.89 10.57
CA GLN A 44 10.26 -24.13 11.13
C GLN A 44 8.77 -23.94 11.47
N PHE A 45 7.93 -24.84 10.96
CA PHE A 45 6.49 -24.82 11.20
C PHE A 45 6.11 -25.76 12.35
N TYR A 46 5.25 -25.30 13.25
CA TYR A 46 4.67 -26.09 14.31
C TYR A 46 3.17 -25.84 14.42
N ASP A 47 2.38 -26.91 14.37
CA ASP A 47 0.94 -26.85 14.67
C ASP A 47 0.73 -26.71 16.18
N VAL A 48 -0.32 -25.99 16.60
CA VAL A 48 -0.61 -25.80 18.03
C VAL A 48 -0.86 -27.14 18.75
N THR A 49 -1.37 -28.15 18.05
CA THR A 49 -1.59 -29.50 18.59
C THR A 49 -0.29 -30.20 18.97
N CYS A 50 0.85 -29.81 18.40
CA CYS A 50 2.18 -30.30 18.81
C CYS A 50 2.54 -29.92 20.25
N PHE A 51 1.81 -28.97 20.86
CA PHE A 51 2.09 -28.42 22.19
C PHE A 51 1.00 -28.73 23.22
N THR A 52 -0.07 -29.43 22.82
CA THR A 52 -1.18 -29.80 23.72
C THR A 52 -1.21 -31.30 23.94
N CYS A 53 -1.18 -31.75 25.19
CA CYS A 53 -1.47 -33.15 25.51
C CYS A 53 -2.97 -33.44 25.33
N PRO A 54 -3.37 -34.62 24.79
CA PRO A 54 -4.78 -34.97 24.65
C PRO A 54 -5.44 -35.08 26.03
N LYS A 55 -6.52 -34.31 26.25
CA LYS A 55 -7.34 -34.40 27.47
C LYS A 55 -8.33 -35.57 27.33
N THR A 56 -8.28 -36.47 28.31
CA THR A 56 -9.21 -37.59 28.49
C THR A 56 -10.64 -37.07 28.66
N SER A 57 -11.57 -37.55 27.83
CA SER A 57 -12.98 -37.16 27.81
C SER A 57 -13.75 -37.66 29.03
N THR A 58 -14.55 -36.79 29.68
CA THR A 58 -15.57 -37.17 30.67
C THR A 58 -16.91 -36.51 30.26
N PRO A 59 -18.03 -37.25 30.24
CA PRO A 59 -19.33 -36.72 29.80
C PRO A 59 -20.06 -36.02 30.96
N THR A 60 -20.83 -34.97 30.68
CA THR A 60 -21.76 -34.40 31.66
C THR A 60 -23.10 -34.05 31.03
N ILE A 61 -24.13 -34.44 31.77
CA ILE A 61 -25.55 -34.57 31.47
C ILE A 61 -26.28 -33.25 31.75
N SER A 62 -27.34 -33.01 30.99
CA SER A 62 -28.33 -31.92 31.13
C SER A 62 -29.01 -31.84 32.50
N SER A 63 -29.42 -30.63 32.92
CA SER A 63 -30.67 -30.42 33.65
C SER A 63 -31.12 -28.95 33.65
N SER A 64 -32.44 -28.81 33.51
CA SER A 64 -33.29 -27.62 33.35
C SER A 64 -33.47 -26.83 34.65
N THR A 65 -33.98 -25.58 34.60
CA THR A 65 -35.27 -25.11 35.21
C THR A 65 -35.50 -23.60 34.96
N THR A 66 -36.75 -23.25 34.67
CA THR A 66 -37.42 -21.97 34.34
C THR A 66 -37.62 -20.98 35.51
N LEU A 67 -37.75 -19.66 35.24
CA LEU A 67 -39.02 -18.87 35.39
C LEU A 67 -38.89 -17.36 35.04
N SER A 68 -39.78 -16.93 34.13
CA SER A 68 -40.64 -15.72 34.08
C SER A 68 -40.12 -14.29 34.30
N THR A 69 -40.41 -13.40 33.33
CA THR A 69 -40.80 -12.00 33.56
C THR A 69 -41.83 -11.53 32.52
N SER A 70 -42.89 -10.91 33.01
CA SER A 70 -44.03 -10.38 32.27
C SER A 70 -43.95 -8.85 32.08
N SER A 71 -44.83 -8.38 31.21
CA SER A 71 -44.83 -7.20 30.34
C SER A 71 -45.39 -5.86 30.87
N MET A 72 -45.00 -4.79 30.15
CA MET A 72 -45.68 -3.52 29.80
C MET A 72 -45.87 -2.36 30.82
N SER A 73 -45.43 -1.14 30.44
CA SER A 73 -46.32 -0.01 30.08
C SER A 73 -45.59 1.24 29.55
N LYS A 74 -46.27 1.94 28.62
CA LYS A 74 -45.93 3.24 27.99
C LYS A 74 -46.32 4.42 28.89
N ILE A 75 -45.52 5.50 28.91
CA ILE A 75 -45.97 6.88 29.18
C ILE A 75 -45.13 7.87 28.35
N SER A 76 -45.80 8.72 27.56
CA SER A 76 -45.27 9.89 26.86
C SER A 76 -45.28 11.12 27.77
N THR A 77 -44.21 11.94 27.79
CA THR A 77 -44.34 13.38 28.06
C THR A 77 -43.19 14.21 27.42
N SER A 78 -43.56 15.42 27.04
CA SER A 78 -42.97 16.46 26.19
C SER A 78 -41.52 16.93 26.43
N ALA A 79 -40.83 17.24 25.31
CA ALA A 79 -39.53 17.91 25.23
C ALA A 79 -39.66 19.45 25.31
N PRO A 80 -38.76 20.16 26.02
CA PRO A 80 -38.58 21.59 25.85
C PRO A 80 -37.62 21.87 24.68
N ALA A 81 -38.11 22.63 23.69
CA ALA A 81 -37.32 23.17 22.59
C ALA A 81 -36.28 24.14 23.12
N THR A 82 -35.00 23.78 23.00
CA THR A 82 -33.89 24.71 23.22
C THR A 82 -33.41 25.18 21.86
N THR A 83 -33.72 26.44 21.54
CA THR A 83 -33.26 27.17 20.36
C THR A 83 -31.75 27.37 20.47
N SER A 84 -30.95 26.46 19.90
CA SER A 84 -29.51 26.65 19.75
C SER A 84 -29.24 27.25 18.37
N THR A 85 -28.97 28.55 18.35
CA THR A 85 -28.34 29.26 17.24
C THR A 85 -27.19 28.45 16.63
N THR A 86 -27.30 28.10 15.36
CA THR A 86 -26.23 27.50 14.56
C THR A 86 -25.16 28.57 14.32
N VAL A 87 -24.27 28.76 15.29
CA VAL A 87 -23.00 29.43 15.06
C VAL A 87 -22.18 28.47 14.22
N THR A 88 -21.98 28.77 12.93
CA THR A 88 -21.05 28.04 12.09
C THR A 88 -19.67 28.13 12.73
N ALA A 89 -19.27 27.11 13.48
CA ALA A 89 -17.96 27.05 14.12
C ALA A 89 -16.90 27.06 13.01
N ILE A 90 -16.08 28.11 12.98
CA ILE A 90 -14.94 28.21 12.07
C ILE A 90 -13.94 27.14 12.53
N CYS A 91 -13.70 26.13 11.69
CA CYS A 91 -12.67 25.14 11.95
C CYS A 91 -11.30 25.80 11.90
N ASN A 92 -10.47 25.55 12.92
CA ASN A 92 -9.06 25.99 12.96
C ASN A 92 -8.16 24.82 13.32
N THR A 93 -6.90 24.82 12.88
CA THR A 93 -5.91 23.83 13.30
C THR A 93 -5.16 24.32 14.54
N VAL A 94 -5.28 23.60 15.65
CA VAL A 94 -4.62 23.90 16.92
C VAL A 94 -3.67 22.74 17.25
N SER A 95 -2.37 23.04 17.38
CA SER A 95 -1.33 22.03 17.62
C SER A 95 -1.33 20.89 16.59
N GLY A 96 -1.70 21.21 15.34
CA GLY A 96 -1.79 20.25 14.24
C GLY A 96 -3.13 19.52 14.12
N LEU A 97 -4.07 19.68 15.06
CA LEU A 97 -5.39 19.05 15.00
C LEU A 97 -6.49 20.05 14.64
N ALA A 98 -7.44 19.63 13.81
CA ALA A 98 -8.65 20.37 13.49
C ALA A 98 -9.56 20.52 14.73
N SER A 99 -9.98 21.74 15.00
CA SER A 99 -10.84 22.09 16.13
C SER A 99 -12.02 22.97 15.66
N PRO A 100 -13.28 22.56 15.90
CA PRO A 100 -13.67 21.29 16.51
C PRO A 100 -13.29 20.07 15.65
N ALA A 101 -13.15 18.90 16.28
CA ALA A 101 -12.85 17.66 15.56
C ALA A 101 -13.93 17.40 14.49
N PRO A 102 -13.55 16.99 13.26
CA PRO A 102 -14.52 16.74 12.20
C PRO A 102 -15.53 15.68 12.62
N THR A 103 -16.80 15.88 12.25
CA THR A 103 -17.86 14.94 12.55
C THR A 103 -17.56 13.56 11.94
N GLY A 104 -17.61 12.51 12.75
CA GLY A 104 -17.37 11.13 12.33
C GLY A 104 -15.90 10.72 12.24
N ALA A 105 -14.95 11.65 12.47
CA ALA A 105 -13.53 11.33 12.54
C ALA A 105 -13.15 10.80 13.93
N ILE A 106 -12.25 9.83 13.96
CA ILE A 106 -11.62 9.32 15.16
C ILE A 106 -10.29 10.04 15.34
N CYS A 107 -10.18 10.91 16.35
CA CYS A 107 -8.98 11.70 16.63
C CYS A 107 -8.41 11.37 18.02
N GLY A 108 -7.56 10.34 18.10
CA GLY A 108 -6.84 9.95 19.31
C GLY A 108 -7.39 8.73 20.04
N ALA A 109 -8.07 7.81 19.34
CA ALA A 109 -8.46 6.53 19.93
C ALA A 109 -7.26 5.59 20.04
N ARG A 110 -7.24 4.69 21.04
CA ARG A 110 -6.12 3.76 21.25
C ARG A 110 -6.40 2.38 20.71
N GLY A 111 -5.45 1.78 20.00
CA GLY A 111 -5.63 0.46 19.39
C GLY A 111 -4.51 0.09 18.41
N SER A 112 -4.81 -0.82 17.49
CA SER A 112 -3.89 -1.25 16.43
C SER A 112 -4.64 -1.55 15.16
N SER A 113 -3.91 -1.60 14.04
CA SER A 113 -4.49 -1.96 12.75
C SER A 113 -4.68 -3.47 12.66
N TYR A 114 -5.76 -3.91 12.02
CA TYR A 114 -5.92 -5.30 11.57
C TYR A 114 -5.88 -5.39 10.05
N ALA A 115 -5.67 -6.59 9.51
CA ALA A 115 -5.67 -6.80 8.06
C ALA A 115 -7.09 -6.66 7.51
N LEU A 116 -7.29 -5.69 6.61
CA LEU A 116 -8.54 -5.45 5.91
C LEU A 116 -8.24 -5.26 4.42
N ALA A 117 -9.00 -5.93 3.55
CA ALA A 117 -8.81 -5.82 2.11
C ALA A 117 -8.96 -4.35 1.66
N GLY A 118 -7.98 -3.87 0.90
CA GLY A 118 -7.94 -2.48 0.41
C GLY A 118 -7.40 -1.46 1.43
N ALA A 119 -6.94 -1.89 2.62
CA ALA A 119 -6.26 -1.04 3.59
C ALA A 119 -4.85 -1.57 3.89
N GLY A 120 -3.94 -0.66 4.24
CA GLY A 120 -2.56 -1.05 4.54
C GLY A 120 -1.72 0.10 5.07
N THR A 121 -0.49 -0.22 5.48
CA THR A 121 0.51 0.77 5.88
C THR A 121 1.20 1.33 4.62
N LEU A 122 1.15 2.65 4.45
CA LEU A 122 1.94 3.37 3.46
C LEU A 122 3.40 3.43 3.90
N VAL A 123 3.65 4.06 5.04
CA VAL A 123 4.99 4.33 5.57
C VAL A 123 4.99 4.05 7.06
N SER A 124 6.08 3.52 7.57
CA SER A 124 6.34 3.45 9.01
C SER A 124 7.61 4.22 9.33
N TYR A 125 7.49 5.30 10.09
CA TYR A 125 8.61 6.03 10.64
C TYR A 125 8.88 5.54 12.05
N GLY A 126 10.10 5.05 12.29
CA GLY A 126 10.54 4.55 13.59
C GLY A 126 11.18 5.62 14.48
N GLN A 127 11.68 5.16 15.63
CA GLN A 127 12.38 5.99 16.61
C GLN A 127 13.55 6.76 15.98
N GLY A 128 13.71 8.03 16.38
CA GLY A 128 14.73 8.93 15.83
C GLY A 128 14.31 9.68 14.56
N SER A 129 13.19 9.30 13.93
CA SER A 129 12.63 10.06 12.81
C SER A 129 12.04 11.40 13.29
N PRO A 130 12.31 12.53 12.60
CA PRO A 130 11.66 13.81 12.91
C PRO A 130 10.13 13.75 12.76
N TYR A 131 9.61 12.78 11.99
CA TYR A 131 8.18 12.62 11.74
C TYR A 131 7.47 11.81 12.84
N ALA A 132 8.21 11.00 13.60
CA ALA A 132 7.70 10.35 14.80
C ALA A 132 7.84 11.26 16.05
N ALA A 133 8.53 12.40 15.94
CA ALA A 133 8.82 13.27 17.08
C ALA A 133 7.57 13.95 17.67
N SER A 134 6.55 14.20 16.86
CA SER A 134 5.30 14.80 17.32
C SER A 134 4.11 14.38 16.46
N LEU A 135 2.91 14.44 17.04
CA LEU A 135 1.66 14.15 16.34
C LEU A 135 1.46 15.11 15.16
N ALA A 136 1.76 16.40 15.33
CA ALA A 136 1.66 17.40 14.27
C ALA A 136 2.59 17.09 13.10
N ALA A 137 3.83 16.64 13.36
CA ALA A 137 4.76 16.23 12.32
C ALA A 137 4.25 14.99 11.57
N CYS A 138 3.73 13.99 12.31
CA CYS A 138 3.17 12.78 11.72
C CYS A 138 1.92 13.08 10.87
N GLY A 139 1.00 13.89 11.39
CA GLY A 139 -0.20 14.34 10.69
C GLY A 139 0.12 15.17 9.44
N ALA A 140 1.10 16.08 9.51
CA ALA A 140 1.57 16.84 8.35
C ALA A 140 2.15 15.92 7.26
N GLN A 141 2.89 14.87 7.65
CA GLN A 141 3.36 13.87 6.69
C GLN A 141 2.21 13.10 6.06
N CYS A 142 1.17 12.76 6.84
CA CYS A 142 -0.03 12.14 6.28
C CYS A 142 -0.71 13.06 5.25
N LEU A 143 -0.88 14.34 5.54
CA LEU A 143 -1.49 15.29 4.60
C LEU A 143 -0.66 15.53 3.33
N ALA A 144 0.68 15.45 3.44
CA ALA A 144 1.58 15.55 2.30
C ALA A 144 1.69 14.25 1.49
N THR A 145 1.32 13.12 2.10
CA THR A 145 1.38 11.79 1.48
C THR A 145 0.08 11.51 0.75
N SER A 146 0.17 11.34 -0.58
CA SER A 146 -0.96 10.93 -1.39
C SER A 146 -1.59 9.65 -0.83
N CYS A 147 -2.87 9.73 -0.49
CA CYS A 147 -3.65 8.60 0.00
C CYS A 147 -3.38 8.07 1.39
N CYS A 148 -2.72 8.87 2.22
CA CYS A 148 -2.87 8.70 3.65
C CYS A 148 -4.30 9.05 4.08
N THR A 149 -5.02 8.04 4.60
CA THR A 149 -6.37 8.18 5.14
C THR A 149 -6.38 8.18 6.67
N SER A 150 -5.33 7.66 7.31
CA SER A 150 -5.19 7.63 8.77
C SER A 150 -3.74 7.45 9.21
N ILE A 151 -3.47 7.71 10.48
CA ILE A 151 -2.18 7.43 11.11
C ILE A 151 -2.33 6.62 12.40
N TYR A 152 -1.30 5.83 12.71
CA TYR A 152 -1.08 5.18 13.99
C TYR A 152 0.20 5.74 14.59
N PHE A 153 0.06 6.45 15.71
CA PHE A 153 1.12 7.26 16.27
C PHE A 153 1.48 6.83 17.70
N ILE A 154 2.77 6.78 18.00
CA ILE A 154 3.32 6.70 19.36
C ILE A 154 4.44 7.73 19.42
N SER A 155 4.29 8.73 20.28
CA SER A 155 5.23 9.84 20.39
C SER A 155 6.68 9.38 20.57
N GLY A 156 7.56 9.87 19.71
CA GLY A 156 8.99 9.58 19.70
C GLY A 156 9.38 8.18 19.21
N SER A 157 8.41 7.31 18.93
CA SER A 157 8.66 5.90 18.60
C SER A 157 8.13 5.50 17.24
N TYR A 158 6.88 5.84 16.93
CA TYR A 158 6.22 5.39 15.70
C TYR A 158 5.32 6.46 15.10
N CYS A 159 5.42 6.62 13.78
CA CYS A 159 4.43 7.30 12.96
C CYS A 159 4.15 6.44 11.74
N ASN A 160 3.05 5.70 11.77
CA ASN A 160 2.64 4.83 10.68
C ASN A 160 1.52 5.49 9.90
N LEU A 161 1.75 5.77 8.63
CA LEU A 161 0.76 6.31 7.71
C LEU A 161 0.03 5.15 7.07
N HIS A 162 -1.29 5.22 7.00
CA HIS A 162 -2.13 4.15 6.46
C HIS A 162 -3.03 4.69 5.35
N TYR A 163 -3.38 3.80 4.41
CA TYR A 163 -4.35 4.04 3.36
C TYR A 163 -5.57 3.13 3.50
N GLY A 164 -6.64 3.48 2.77
CA GLY A 164 -7.81 2.63 2.60
C GLY A 164 -8.90 2.80 3.68
N PRO A 165 -9.87 1.87 3.72
CA PRO A 165 -10.94 1.87 4.71
C PRO A 165 -10.41 1.70 6.13
N ASN A 166 -11.21 2.15 7.11
CA ASN A 166 -10.82 2.08 8.52
C ASN A 166 -10.64 0.63 8.98
N ALA A 167 -9.38 0.27 9.25
CA ALA A 167 -8.96 -1.04 9.76
C ALA A 167 -8.48 -0.96 11.22
N PHE A 168 -9.08 -0.07 12.02
CA PHE A 168 -8.71 0.18 13.41
C PHE A 168 -9.47 -0.73 14.38
N GLY A 169 -8.71 -1.50 15.16
CA GLY A 169 -9.22 -2.26 16.31
C GLY A 169 -9.01 -1.49 17.60
N ILE A 170 -10.09 -0.94 18.18
CA ILE A 170 -10.03 -0.21 19.44
C ILE A 170 -9.56 -1.13 20.58
N ASN A 171 -8.66 -0.61 21.43
CA ASN A 171 -8.04 -1.29 22.58
C ASN A 171 -7.42 -2.66 22.24
N THR A 172 -7.03 -2.86 20.97
CA THR A 172 -6.45 -4.11 20.49
C THR A 172 -4.97 -3.88 20.16
N GLY A 173 -4.12 -4.88 20.43
CA GLY A 173 -2.69 -4.87 20.11
C GLY A 173 -1.79 -4.46 21.27
N ASN A 174 -0.49 -4.65 21.09
CA ASN A 174 0.56 -4.22 22.02
C ASN A 174 1.85 -3.91 21.22
N PRO A 175 2.35 -2.66 21.20
CA PRO A 175 1.82 -1.49 21.91
C PRO A 175 0.48 -0.99 21.34
N LEU A 176 -0.25 -0.21 22.14
CA LEU A 176 -1.42 0.53 21.68
C LEU A 176 -0.96 1.84 21.03
N PHE A 177 -1.38 2.08 19.79
CA PHE A 177 -1.13 3.31 19.05
C PHE A 177 -2.28 4.29 19.24
N ASP A 178 -1.96 5.58 19.22
CA ASP A 178 -2.95 6.64 19.08
C ASP A 178 -3.33 6.75 17.59
N PHE A 179 -4.58 6.42 17.27
CA PHE A 179 -5.15 6.44 15.93
C PHE A 179 -5.82 7.77 15.63
N TYR A 180 -5.54 8.29 14.44
CA TYR A 180 -6.17 9.51 13.93
C TYR A 180 -6.56 9.32 12.46
N ASP A 181 -7.80 9.68 12.12
CA ASP A 181 -8.16 9.89 10.71
C ASP A 181 -7.41 11.10 10.15
N ALA A 182 -7.09 11.08 8.85
CA ALA A 182 -6.36 12.18 8.22
C ALA A 182 -7.11 13.53 8.32
N SER A 183 -8.46 13.48 8.36
CA SER A 183 -9.31 14.66 8.51
C SER A 183 -9.07 15.36 9.86
N CYS A 184 -8.57 14.64 10.87
CA CYS A 184 -8.19 15.22 12.15
C CYS A 184 -7.11 16.30 12.03
N PHE A 185 -6.37 16.40 10.92
CA PHE A 185 -5.25 17.32 10.76
C PHE A 185 -5.54 18.52 9.85
N THR A 186 -6.74 18.59 9.25
CA THR A 186 -7.09 19.65 8.29
C THR A 186 -8.53 20.11 8.45
N CYS A 187 -8.74 21.41 8.21
CA CYS A 187 -10.08 22.00 8.11
C CYS A 187 -10.62 22.03 6.66
N GLY A 188 -9.83 21.55 5.69
CA GLY A 188 -10.19 21.45 4.28
C GLY A 188 -10.48 20.00 3.84
N SER A 189 -10.88 19.84 2.59
CA SER A 189 -11.03 18.51 1.97
C SER A 189 -9.67 17.79 1.88
N LEU A 190 -9.63 16.52 2.28
CA LEU A 190 -8.45 15.66 2.12
C LEU A 190 -8.14 15.44 0.63
N SER A 191 -6.86 15.45 0.26
CA SER A 191 -6.42 15.29 -1.13
C SER A 191 -6.62 13.88 -1.67
N CYS A 192 -6.71 12.87 -0.80
CA CYS A 192 -7.11 11.53 -1.22
C CYS A 192 -8.62 11.38 -1.15
N SER A 193 -9.27 11.91 -2.16
CA SER A 193 -10.49 11.26 -2.63
C SER A 193 -10.06 9.89 -3.13
N THR A 194 -10.61 8.80 -2.55
CA THR A 194 -10.59 7.50 -3.23
C THR A 194 -11.15 7.75 -4.61
N LYS A 195 -10.27 7.75 -5.63
CA LYS A 195 -10.68 8.05 -6.99
C LYS A 195 -11.56 6.88 -7.40
N THR A 196 -12.89 7.07 -7.34
CA THR A 196 -13.86 6.02 -7.69
C THR A 196 -13.87 5.74 -9.20
N SER A 197 -13.20 6.59 -9.97
CA SER A 197 -13.01 6.46 -11.40
C SER A 197 -11.59 6.89 -11.80
N TYR A 198 -10.86 5.99 -12.46
CA TYR A 198 -9.57 6.29 -13.08
C TYR A 198 -9.79 6.59 -14.55
N ASN A 199 -9.20 7.68 -15.02
CA ASN A 199 -9.17 7.95 -16.45
C ASN A 199 -8.10 7.03 -17.08
N MET A 200 -8.56 5.98 -17.76
CA MET A 200 -7.71 4.99 -18.43
C MET A 200 -7.60 5.26 -19.94
N GLU A 201 -7.67 6.53 -20.33
CA GLU A 201 -7.51 7.00 -21.71
C GLU A 201 -6.35 7.99 -21.79
N LEU A 202 -5.35 7.65 -22.59
CA LEU A 202 -4.24 8.50 -22.97
C LEU A 202 -4.25 8.64 -24.49
N THR A 203 -4.87 9.71 -24.96
CA THR A 203 -5.13 9.96 -26.39
C THR A 203 -4.13 10.92 -27.03
N THR A 204 -3.21 11.48 -26.22
CA THR A 204 -2.22 12.46 -26.66
C THR A 204 -0.82 12.04 -26.24
N VAL A 205 0.16 12.31 -27.10
CA VAL A 205 1.56 12.00 -26.81
C VAL A 205 2.05 12.94 -25.71
N PHE A 206 2.32 12.38 -24.53
CA PHE A 206 2.94 13.14 -23.44
C PHE A 206 4.41 13.42 -23.75
N THR A 207 4.81 14.68 -23.61
CA THR A 207 6.21 15.09 -23.75
C THR A 207 6.78 15.35 -22.36
N PRO A 208 7.62 14.44 -21.82
CA PRO A 208 8.21 14.64 -20.51
C PRO A 208 9.13 15.87 -20.50
N PRO A 209 9.18 16.63 -19.40
CA PRO A 209 10.18 17.68 -19.22
C PRO A 209 11.60 17.13 -19.38
N SER A 210 12.53 17.98 -19.84
CA SER A 210 13.91 17.54 -20.15
C SER A 210 14.63 16.85 -18.99
N GLN A 211 14.38 17.28 -17.75
CA GLN A 211 14.95 16.68 -16.53
C GLN A 211 14.53 15.22 -16.32
N CYS A 212 13.39 14.80 -16.87
CA CYS A 212 12.89 13.43 -16.79
C CYS A 212 13.50 12.51 -17.86
N THR A 213 14.17 13.08 -18.86
CA THR A 213 14.74 12.33 -20.00
C THR A 213 16.23 12.03 -19.86
N GLN A 214 16.87 12.45 -18.78
CA GLN A 214 18.33 12.33 -18.57
C GLN A 214 18.73 11.06 -17.80
N GLY A 215 17.99 9.95 -17.95
CA GLY A 215 18.37 8.67 -17.33
C GLY A 215 18.45 8.73 -15.80
N ALA A 216 17.55 9.47 -15.16
CA ALA A 216 17.53 9.59 -13.72
C ALA A 216 17.18 8.24 -13.08
N LEU A 217 18.19 7.58 -12.55
CA LEU A 217 18.05 6.32 -11.85
C LEU A 217 17.66 6.59 -10.40
N THR A 218 16.72 5.79 -9.92
CA THR A 218 16.13 5.91 -8.60
C THR A 218 16.21 4.58 -7.89
N GLN A 219 16.79 4.57 -6.69
CA GLN A 219 16.73 3.41 -5.82
C GLN A 219 15.61 3.63 -4.80
N MET A 220 14.57 2.82 -4.89
CA MET A 220 13.40 2.92 -4.02
C MET A 220 13.71 2.33 -2.64
N ALA A 221 13.28 2.99 -1.57
CA ALA A 221 13.59 2.59 -0.20
C ALA A 221 13.10 1.16 0.15
N TYR A 222 12.00 0.73 -0.47
CA TYR A 222 11.34 -0.54 -0.18
C TYR A 222 11.70 -1.67 -1.17
N SER A 223 12.47 -1.38 -2.22
CA SER A 223 12.72 -2.34 -3.31
C SER A 223 14.00 -3.18 -3.15
N ILE A 224 14.52 -3.32 -1.92
CA ILE A 224 15.71 -4.14 -1.60
C ILE A 224 16.88 -3.87 -2.58
N GLY A 225 17.11 -2.59 -2.89
CA GLY A 225 18.25 -2.17 -3.72
C GLY A 225 18.04 -2.20 -5.24
N SER A 226 16.87 -2.59 -5.75
CA SER A 226 16.58 -2.48 -7.20
C SER A 226 16.65 -1.02 -7.67
N ILE A 227 17.16 -0.83 -8.88
CA ILE A 227 17.32 0.46 -9.52
C ILE A 227 16.19 0.63 -10.54
N TRP A 228 15.51 1.76 -10.49
CA TRP A 228 14.36 2.09 -11.31
C TRP A 228 14.62 3.36 -12.12
N GLU A 229 14.20 3.39 -13.37
CA GLU A 229 14.18 4.64 -14.13
C GLU A 229 12.98 5.49 -13.69
N ASN A 230 13.26 6.67 -13.15
CA ASN A 230 12.25 7.67 -12.78
C ASN A 230 11.08 7.10 -11.94
N ALA A 231 11.34 6.26 -10.93
CA ALA A 231 10.27 5.63 -10.15
C ALA A 231 9.16 6.62 -9.76
N ILE A 232 7.91 6.33 -10.15
CA ILE A 232 6.77 7.23 -9.89
C ILE A 232 6.54 7.42 -8.40
N ILE A 233 6.74 6.35 -7.61
CA ILE A 233 6.61 6.35 -6.16
C ILE A 233 7.93 5.84 -5.57
N PRO A 234 8.98 6.67 -5.52
CA PRO A 234 10.27 6.21 -5.02
C PRO A 234 10.23 5.89 -3.53
N VAL A 235 9.34 6.59 -2.81
CA VAL A 235 8.92 6.35 -1.44
C VAL A 235 7.44 6.70 -1.33
N PRO A 236 6.69 6.13 -0.40
CA PRO A 236 5.25 6.38 -0.38
C PRO A 236 4.88 7.84 -0.07
N ALA A 237 5.78 8.60 0.57
CA ALA A 237 5.61 10.04 0.84
C ALA A 237 6.02 10.98 -0.33
N SER A 238 6.49 10.44 -1.46
CA SER A 238 6.90 11.22 -2.63
C SER A 238 6.31 10.61 -3.90
N THR A 239 5.74 11.44 -4.76
CA THR A 239 5.30 11.03 -6.09
C THR A 239 5.94 11.94 -7.14
N ILE A 240 6.67 11.36 -8.09
CA ILE A 240 7.28 12.11 -9.20
C ILE A 240 6.30 12.11 -10.37
N THR A 241 5.20 12.84 -10.22
CA THR A 241 4.12 12.83 -11.23
C THR A 241 4.45 13.68 -12.46
N SER A 242 5.34 14.67 -12.34
CA SER A 242 5.68 15.59 -13.43
C SER A 242 6.44 14.95 -14.60
N CYS A 243 7.01 13.76 -14.40
CA CYS A 243 7.71 13.00 -15.43
C CYS A 243 6.80 12.06 -16.23
N TYR A 244 5.52 11.99 -15.88
CA TYR A 244 4.58 11.03 -16.45
C TYR A 244 3.25 11.70 -16.80
N PRO A 245 2.49 11.13 -17.75
CA PRO A 245 1.07 11.43 -17.85
C PRO A 245 0.38 11.17 -16.51
N THR A 246 -0.58 12.02 -16.14
CA THR A 246 -1.34 11.85 -14.88
C THR A 246 -2.00 10.47 -14.78
N GLN A 247 -2.46 9.91 -15.90
CA GLN A 247 -3.09 8.59 -15.95
C GLN A 247 -2.09 7.48 -15.63
N PHE A 248 -0.83 7.62 -16.06
CA PHE A 248 0.22 6.66 -15.74
C PHE A 248 0.53 6.73 -14.25
N ALA A 249 0.77 7.94 -13.73
CA ALA A 249 1.01 8.14 -12.30
C ALA A 249 -0.14 7.58 -11.44
N ASP A 250 -1.39 7.91 -11.79
CA ASP A 250 -2.59 7.44 -11.10
C ASP A 250 -2.71 5.91 -11.14
N SER A 251 -2.38 5.27 -12.26
CA SER A 251 -2.44 3.81 -12.38
C SER A 251 -1.44 3.10 -11.46
N VAL A 252 -0.24 3.66 -11.32
CA VAL A 252 0.79 3.15 -10.43
C VAL A 252 0.43 3.39 -8.97
N ILE A 253 -0.11 4.56 -8.64
CA ILE A 253 -0.64 4.85 -7.31
C ILE A 253 -1.80 3.90 -6.98
N ALA A 254 -2.72 3.65 -7.90
CA ALA A 254 -3.82 2.71 -7.68
C ALA A 254 -3.32 1.30 -7.34
N SER A 255 -2.32 0.81 -8.08
CA SER A 255 -1.74 -0.52 -7.88
C SER A 255 -0.90 -0.57 -6.59
N ALA A 256 0.07 0.33 -6.44
CA ALA A 256 1.03 0.29 -5.34
C ALA A 256 0.43 0.74 -4.00
N VAL A 257 -0.49 1.70 -4.03
CA VAL A 257 -1.10 2.26 -2.82
C VAL A 257 -2.45 1.63 -2.54
N SER A 258 -3.35 1.52 -3.51
CA SER A 258 -4.72 1.02 -3.23
C SER A 258 -4.88 -0.50 -3.45
N SER A 259 -3.79 -1.22 -3.75
CA SER A 259 -3.79 -2.63 -4.16
C SER A 259 -4.85 -2.93 -5.23
N SER A 260 -5.16 -1.94 -6.06
CA SER A 260 -6.26 -1.98 -7.00
C SER A 260 -5.72 -2.31 -8.38
N ILE A 261 -6.13 -3.45 -8.93
CA ILE A 261 -5.81 -3.83 -10.30
C ILE A 261 -6.75 -3.05 -11.23
N LEU A 262 -6.25 -1.98 -11.83
CA LEU A 262 -6.98 -1.23 -12.85
C LEU A 262 -7.09 -2.05 -14.15
N PRO A 263 -8.12 -1.85 -14.97
CA PRO A 263 -8.15 -2.41 -16.32
C PRO A 263 -6.96 -1.90 -17.16
N PRO A 264 -6.64 -2.53 -18.31
CA PRO A 264 -5.71 -1.94 -19.27
C PRO A 264 -6.23 -0.59 -19.76
N PHE A 265 -5.34 0.25 -20.29
CA PHE A 265 -5.74 1.50 -20.92
C PHE A 265 -6.70 1.23 -22.08
N ALA A 266 -7.86 1.88 -22.07
CA ALA A 266 -8.87 1.74 -23.12
C ALA A 266 -8.41 2.39 -24.42
N GLU A 267 -7.66 3.49 -24.32
CA GLU A 267 -6.91 4.11 -25.40
C GLU A 267 -5.51 4.47 -24.89
N LEU A 268 -4.48 4.05 -25.60
CA LEU A 268 -3.09 4.22 -25.20
C LEU A 268 -2.25 4.72 -26.37
N VAL A 269 -1.58 5.83 -26.15
CA VAL A 269 -0.44 6.28 -26.95
C VAL A 269 0.79 6.37 -26.04
N CYS A 270 1.92 5.83 -26.48
CA CYS A 270 3.14 5.86 -25.68
C CYS A 270 3.70 7.30 -25.61
N PRO A 271 4.28 7.69 -24.46
CA PRO A 271 4.93 8.99 -24.34
C PRO A 271 6.04 9.22 -25.38
N LEU A 272 6.41 10.47 -25.58
CA LEU A 272 7.46 10.83 -26.52
C LEU A 272 8.77 10.08 -26.18
N LYS A 273 9.41 9.50 -27.21
CA LYS A 273 10.62 8.64 -27.13
C LYS A 273 10.42 7.26 -26.49
N TRP A 274 9.26 6.95 -25.94
CA TRP A 274 8.99 5.60 -25.45
C TRP A 274 8.83 4.64 -26.63
N GLU A 275 9.24 3.40 -26.42
CA GLU A 275 9.08 2.31 -27.37
C GLU A 275 7.70 1.68 -27.22
N THR A 276 7.08 1.36 -28.37
CA THR A 276 5.77 0.71 -28.45
C THR A 276 5.96 -0.75 -28.83
N PHE A 277 5.59 -1.66 -27.93
CA PHE A 277 5.65 -3.10 -28.14
C PHE A 277 4.27 -3.63 -28.49
N TYR A 278 4.07 -3.99 -29.77
CA TYR A 278 2.81 -4.57 -30.24
C TYR A 278 2.74 -6.06 -29.88
N PHE A 279 1.77 -6.43 -29.05
CA PHE A 279 1.47 -7.83 -28.78
C PHE A 279 0.55 -8.43 -29.85
N ASN A 280 -0.41 -7.62 -30.33
CA ASN A 280 -1.23 -7.90 -31.50
C ASN A 280 -1.49 -6.58 -32.26
N SER A 281 -2.44 -6.55 -33.20
CA SER A 281 -2.74 -5.36 -33.99
C SER A 281 -3.27 -4.19 -33.16
N THR A 282 -3.95 -4.46 -32.04
CA THR A 282 -4.61 -3.44 -31.22
C THR A 282 -4.07 -3.30 -29.82
N TYR A 283 -3.31 -4.25 -29.28
CA TYR A 283 -2.81 -4.23 -27.91
C TYR A 283 -1.30 -3.95 -27.87
N ILE A 284 -0.93 -2.93 -27.10
CA ILE A 284 0.44 -2.45 -26.96
C ILE A 284 0.88 -2.38 -25.50
N ILE A 285 2.20 -2.40 -25.32
CA ILE A 285 2.88 -2.07 -24.07
C ILE A 285 3.87 -0.94 -24.35
N CYS A 286 3.85 0.09 -23.53
CA CYS A 286 4.78 1.21 -23.59
C CYS A 286 5.92 1.00 -22.58
N CYS A 287 7.16 1.07 -23.06
CA CYS A 287 8.36 1.10 -22.24
C CYS A 287 9.25 2.29 -22.61
N PRO A 288 10.12 2.78 -21.69
CA PRO A 288 11.14 3.75 -22.04
C PRO A 288 12.07 3.25 -23.16
N THR A 289 12.77 4.16 -23.84
CA THR A 289 13.74 3.79 -24.90
C THR A 289 14.82 2.85 -24.36
N ASN A 290 15.19 1.81 -25.11
CA ASN A 290 16.17 0.79 -24.71
C ASN A 290 15.74 -0.09 -23.51
N PHE A 291 14.45 -0.14 -23.20
CA PHE A 291 13.89 -1.08 -22.25
C PHE A 291 13.05 -2.13 -22.98
N SER A 292 13.19 -3.39 -22.60
CA SER A 292 12.36 -4.48 -23.11
C SER A 292 11.31 -4.90 -22.07
N PRO A 293 10.06 -5.18 -22.47
CA PRO A 293 9.04 -5.66 -21.56
C PRO A 293 9.34 -7.08 -21.09
N LEU A 294 9.23 -7.30 -19.79
CA LEU A 294 9.21 -8.58 -19.11
C LEU A 294 7.77 -8.84 -18.64
N LEU A 295 7.21 -10.00 -19.02
CA LEU A 295 5.79 -10.34 -18.82
C LEU A 295 5.66 -11.53 -17.84
N PRO A 296 5.80 -11.31 -16.52
CA PRO A 296 5.79 -12.40 -15.54
C PRO A 296 4.45 -13.14 -15.46
N ASN A 297 3.33 -12.44 -15.71
CA ASN A 297 1.97 -12.96 -15.54
C ASN A 297 1.21 -13.14 -16.88
N TYR A 298 1.93 -13.50 -17.95
CA TYR A 298 1.34 -13.69 -19.27
C TYR A 298 0.27 -14.80 -19.28
N ASN A 299 -0.99 -14.42 -19.52
CA ASN A 299 -2.14 -15.35 -19.55
C ASN A 299 -3.02 -15.23 -20.82
N GLY A 300 -2.54 -14.51 -21.84
CA GLY A 300 -3.24 -14.28 -23.11
C GLY A 300 -4.46 -13.35 -23.05
N LYS A 301 -5.11 -13.16 -21.89
CA LYS A 301 -6.28 -12.25 -21.73
C LYS A 301 -5.86 -10.80 -21.53
N ARG A 302 -4.81 -10.57 -20.75
CA ARG A 302 -4.18 -9.26 -20.58
C ARG A 302 -2.65 -9.47 -20.58
N PRO A 303 -2.03 -9.53 -21.76
CA PRO A 303 -0.61 -9.85 -21.90
C PRO A 303 0.32 -8.96 -21.08
N GLY A 304 -0.06 -7.70 -20.86
CA GLY A 304 0.70 -6.71 -20.11
C GLY A 304 0.36 -6.57 -18.64
N LEU A 305 -0.48 -7.46 -18.06
CA LEU A 305 -0.75 -7.44 -16.62
C LEU A 305 0.56 -7.66 -15.85
N ASP A 306 0.87 -6.74 -14.93
CA ASP A 306 2.10 -6.71 -14.14
C ASP A 306 3.39 -6.73 -14.99
N ALA A 307 3.30 -6.26 -16.23
CA ALA A 307 4.46 -6.08 -17.06
C ALA A 307 5.44 -5.08 -16.40
N ILE A 308 6.72 -5.37 -16.55
CA ILE A 308 7.80 -4.49 -16.10
C ILE A 308 8.78 -4.30 -17.26
N CYS A 309 9.21 -3.08 -17.48
CA CYS A 309 10.23 -2.79 -18.48
C CYS A 309 11.60 -2.99 -17.83
N THR A 310 12.52 -3.63 -18.54
CA THR A 310 13.88 -3.88 -18.04
C THR A 310 14.93 -3.42 -19.04
N SER A 311 16.00 -2.82 -18.54
CA SER A 311 17.21 -2.52 -19.30
C SER A 311 18.44 -3.03 -18.55
N ARG A 312 19.55 -3.20 -19.27
CA ARG A 312 20.82 -3.67 -18.72
C ARG A 312 21.86 -2.58 -18.81
N ILE A 313 22.48 -2.26 -17.68
CA ILE A 313 23.69 -1.44 -17.62
C ILE A 313 24.88 -2.39 -17.61
N PHE A 314 25.83 -2.16 -18.52
CA PHE A 314 27.06 -2.95 -18.59
C PHE A 314 27.92 -2.77 -17.33
N MET A 315 28.80 -3.74 -17.07
CA MET A 315 29.73 -3.69 -15.94
C MET A 315 30.58 -2.42 -15.93
N ASP A 316 30.91 -1.94 -14.73
CA ASP A 316 31.80 -0.79 -14.47
C ASP A 316 31.33 0.56 -15.06
N VAL A 317 30.10 0.62 -15.58
CA VAL A 317 29.49 1.88 -15.98
C VAL A 317 29.12 2.68 -14.74
N LEU A 318 29.60 3.92 -14.67
CA LEU A 318 29.23 4.86 -13.62
C LEU A 318 27.81 5.39 -13.89
N MET A 319 26.97 5.37 -12.85
CA MET A 319 25.60 5.85 -12.89
C MET A 319 25.30 6.70 -11.66
N ASP A 320 24.57 7.79 -11.86
CA ASP A 320 24.06 8.60 -10.77
C ASP A 320 22.72 8.04 -10.32
N VAL A 321 22.68 7.51 -9.09
CA VAL A 321 21.48 6.92 -8.51
C VAL A 321 20.97 7.84 -7.41
N THR A 322 19.76 8.37 -7.60
CA THR A 322 19.03 9.04 -6.52
C THR A 322 18.48 7.97 -5.60
N SER A 323 19.17 7.73 -4.50
CA SER A 323 18.72 6.80 -3.47
C SER A 323 17.77 7.51 -2.53
N TYR A 324 16.60 6.91 -2.32
CA TYR A 324 15.64 7.37 -1.34
C TYR A 324 15.73 6.47 -0.10
N ASN A 325 15.84 7.09 1.07
CA ASN A 325 15.63 6.37 2.32
C ASN A 325 14.13 6.33 2.69
N ALA A 326 13.78 5.61 3.77
CA ALA A 326 12.40 5.51 4.23
C ALA A 326 11.76 6.87 4.62
N THR A 327 12.55 7.95 4.75
CA THR A 327 12.12 9.31 5.14
C THR A 327 12.03 10.28 3.95
N ALA A 328 12.02 9.78 2.72
CA ALA A 328 12.03 10.58 1.48
C ALA A 328 13.28 11.48 1.31
N PHE A 329 14.29 11.31 2.17
CA PHE A 329 15.55 11.99 1.99
C PHE A 329 16.25 11.36 0.79
N THR A 330 16.65 12.22 -0.14
CA THR A 330 17.33 11.81 -1.35
C THR A 330 18.81 12.11 -1.25
N THR A 331 19.60 11.12 -1.62
CA THR A 331 21.03 11.32 -1.88
C THR A 331 21.32 10.82 -3.27
N VAL A 332 21.91 11.68 -4.09
CA VAL A 332 22.50 11.24 -5.36
C VAL A 332 23.84 10.61 -5.03
N VAL A 333 23.96 9.31 -5.30
CA VAL A 333 25.18 8.54 -5.07
C VAL A 333 25.67 8.03 -6.41
N ALA A 334 26.86 8.49 -6.79
CA ALA A 334 27.59 7.93 -7.92
C ALA A 334 27.91 6.46 -7.60
N THR A 335 27.34 5.55 -8.38
CA THR A 335 27.42 4.11 -8.17
C THR A 335 27.94 3.47 -9.46
N SER A 336 28.93 2.59 -9.36
CA SER A 336 29.35 1.79 -10.52
C SER A 336 28.51 0.52 -10.59
N ALA A 337 28.05 0.16 -11.79
CA ALA A 337 27.43 -1.13 -12.01
C ALA A 337 28.43 -2.26 -11.63
N PRO A 338 27.97 -3.32 -10.95
CA PRO A 338 28.85 -4.42 -10.54
C PRO A 338 29.43 -5.16 -11.75
N SER A 339 30.41 -6.04 -11.52
CA SER A 339 31.13 -6.76 -12.59
C SER A 339 30.25 -7.67 -13.46
N ASN A 340 29.03 -7.98 -13.02
CA ASN A 340 28.01 -8.71 -13.78
C ASN A 340 26.96 -7.80 -14.45
N GLY A 341 27.12 -6.48 -14.36
CA GLY A 341 26.16 -5.47 -14.81
C GLY A 341 25.00 -5.26 -13.83
N ALA A 342 24.17 -4.26 -14.11
CA ALA A 342 22.96 -3.98 -13.33
C ALA A 342 21.70 -4.11 -14.20
N ILE A 343 20.59 -4.48 -13.59
CA ILE A 343 19.27 -4.41 -14.21
C ILE A 343 18.57 -3.17 -13.71
N VAL A 344 18.10 -2.34 -14.65
CA VAL A 344 17.24 -1.20 -14.36
C VAL A 344 15.81 -1.58 -14.71
N PHE A 345 14.90 -1.27 -13.81
CA PHE A 345 13.47 -1.50 -13.97
C PHE A 345 12.75 -0.21 -14.35
N ALA A 346 11.65 -0.31 -15.06
CA ALA A 346 10.75 0.80 -15.29
C ALA A 346 9.31 0.30 -15.35
N ASN A 347 8.36 1.16 -15.01
CA ASN A 347 6.95 0.83 -15.07
C ASN A 347 6.52 0.63 -16.53
N ALA A 348 5.89 -0.51 -16.81
CA ALA A 348 5.26 -0.74 -18.10
C ALA A 348 3.79 -0.32 -18.05
N PHE A 349 3.28 0.19 -19.17
CA PHE A 349 1.87 0.56 -19.30
C PHE A 349 1.26 -0.15 -20.49
N ASP A 350 0.15 -0.85 -20.26
CA ASP A 350 -0.48 -1.73 -21.24
C ASP A 350 -1.89 -1.25 -21.62
N GLY A 351 -2.29 -1.46 -22.86
CA GLY A 351 -3.57 -0.95 -23.34
C GLY A 351 -3.85 -1.19 -24.81
N THR A 352 -5.01 -0.71 -25.23
CA THR A 352 -5.39 -0.68 -26.64
C THR A 352 -4.73 0.50 -27.32
N ALA A 353 -3.96 0.27 -28.37
CA ALA A 353 -3.30 1.28 -29.17
C ALA A 353 -4.32 2.25 -29.77
N LEU A 354 -4.13 3.55 -29.54
CA LEU A 354 -4.87 4.60 -30.23
C LEU A 354 -4.68 4.51 -31.76
N TYR A 355 -3.49 4.10 -32.18
CA TYR A 355 -3.14 3.84 -33.57
C TYR A 355 -2.76 2.37 -33.76
N PRO A 356 -3.72 1.50 -34.12
CA PRO A 356 -3.47 0.09 -34.36
C PRO A 356 -2.41 -0.14 -35.44
N ARG A 357 -1.62 -1.21 -35.29
CA ARG A 357 -0.67 -1.60 -36.32
C ARG A 357 -1.45 -2.15 -37.52
N ALA A 358 -1.12 -1.66 -38.71
CA ALA A 358 -1.65 -2.21 -39.94
C ALA A 358 -1.33 -3.72 -40.00
N THR A 359 -2.37 -4.55 -40.04
CA THR A 359 -2.21 -5.98 -40.28
C THR A 359 -1.65 -6.15 -41.69
N ALA A 360 -0.49 -6.79 -41.83
CA ALA A 360 0.05 -7.11 -43.15
C ALA A 360 -1.01 -7.89 -43.91
N ALA A 361 -1.47 -7.37 -45.05
CA ALA A 361 -2.41 -8.06 -45.90
C ALA A 361 -1.76 -9.40 -46.30
N THR A 362 -2.35 -10.52 -45.87
CA THR A 362 -1.97 -11.83 -46.34
C THR A 362 -2.20 -11.83 -47.85
N THR A 363 -1.12 -11.68 -48.61
CA THR A 363 -1.20 -11.75 -50.07
C THR A 363 -1.36 -13.23 -50.37
N THR A 364 -2.60 -13.68 -50.50
CA THR A 364 -2.90 -15.03 -51.00
C THR A 364 -2.43 -15.06 -52.44
N ALA A 365 -1.25 -15.65 -52.67
CA ALA A 365 -0.79 -15.96 -54.01
C ALA A 365 -1.73 -17.02 -54.59
N THR A 366 -2.57 -16.61 -55.54
CA THR A 366 -3.40 -17.48 -56.39
C THR A 366 -2.60 -18.12 -57.49
#